data_AF-A0A7V9CTP1-F1
#
_entry.id   AF-A0A7V9CTP1-F1
#
_cell.length_a   1.000
_cell.length_b   1.000
_cell.length_c   1.000
_cell.angle_alpha   90.00
_cell.angle_beta   90.00
_cell.angle_gamma   90.00
#
_symmetry.space_group_name_H-M   'P 1'
#
loop_
_entity.id
_entity.type
_entity.pdbx_description
1 polymer ?
#
loop_
_entity_poly.entity_id
_entity_poly.type
_entity_poly.pdbx_seq_one_letter_code
_entity_poly.pdbx_strand_id
1 'polypeptide(L)'
;MRDTGFADDPCRHCEQMMQPYLDRALSESERVEAEGHLEGCDYCGRRYRFEESLRRYVRQTCAERMAPELKEKLVALRTPLL
;
A
#
# COMPACT_ATOMS: atom_id res chain seq x y z
N MET A 1 3.78 -5.36 -30.98
CA MET A 1 3.54 -4.17 -30.13
C MET A 1 2.33 -3.47 -30.71
N ARG A 2 1.18 -3.55 -30.03
CA ARG A 2 -0.03 -2.79 -30.36
C ARG A 2 -0.42 -2.02 -29.10
N ASP A 3 -0.37 -0.70 -29.24
CA ASP A 3 -0.92 0.29 -28.32
C ASP A 3 -2.40 0.50 -28.68
N THR A 4 -3.32 0.24 -27.76
CA THR A 4 -4.55 1.01 -27.63
C THR A 4 -4.58 1.68 -26.27
N GLY A 5 -4.91 2.97 -26.28
CA GLY A 5 -4.87 3.79 -25.07
C GLY A 5 -5.87 3.30 -24.04
N PHE A 6 -5.39 3.10 -22.81
CA PHE A 6 -6.16 2.91 -21.57
C PHE A 6 -7.08 1.67 -21.47
N ALA A 7 -7.28 0.89 -22.54
CA ALA A 7 -8.01 -0.39 -22.51
C ALA A 7 -7.10 -1.63 -22.66
N ASP A 8 -5.79 -1.45 -22.89
CA ASP A 8 -4.91 -2.50 -23.45
C ASP A 8 -3.82 -3.01 -22.50
N ASP A 9 -3.80 -2.54 -21.25
CA ASP A 9 -2.97 -3.12 -20.20
C ASP A 9 -3.76 -3.25 -18.88
N PRO A 10 -4.40 -4.41 -18.66
CA PRO A 10 -5.18 -4.65 -17.44
C PRO A 10 -4.31 -4.64 -16.18
N CYS A 11 -3.00 -4.91 -16.29
CA CYS A 11 -2.08 -4.82 -15.15
C CYS A 11 -1.87 -3.37 -14.75
N ARG A 12 -1.68 -2.46 -15.72
CA ARG A 12 -1.55 -1.02 -15.46
C ARG A 12 -2.81 -0.44 -14.82
N HIS A 13 -3.99 -0.88 -15.25
CA HIS A 13 -5.24 -0.48 -14.60
C HIS A 13 -5.32 -1.00 -13.16
N CYS A 14 -5.00 -2.28 -12.94
CA CYS A 14 -4.94 -2.88 -11.61
C CYS A 14 -3.96 -2.14 -10.68
N GLU A 15 -2.78 -1.73 -11.18
CA GLU A 15 -1.81 -0.95 -10.41
C GLU A 15 -2.37 0.42 -9.95
N GLN A 16 -3.19 1.08 -10.77
CA GLN A 16 -3.85 2.34 -10.40
C GLN A 16 -4.93 2.13 -9.33
N MET A 17 -5.70 1.04 -9.45
CA MET A 17 -6.78 0.70 -8.51
C MET A 17 -6.30 0.09 -7.19
N MET A 18 -5.03 -0.29 -7.11
CA MET A 18 -4.46 -1.03 -5.97
C MET A 18 -4.56 -0.30 -4.63
N GLN A 19 -4.24 1.01 -4.60
CA GLN A 19 -4.30 1.79 -3.36
C GLN A 19 -5.76 1.95 -2.88
N PRO A 20 -6.71 2.42 -3.72
CA PRO A 20 -8.13 2.44 -3.36
C PRO A 20 -8.70 1.08 -2.93
N TYR A 21 -8.29 -0.02 -3.58
CA TYR A 21 -8.70 -1.37 -3.20
C TYR A 21 -8.24 -1.72 -1.77
N LEU A 22 -6.96 -1.48 -1.47
CA LEU A 22 -6.40 -1.71 -0.12
C LEU A 22 -7.00 -0.77 0.94
N ASP A 23 -7.42 0.43 0.55
CA ASP A 23 -8.10 1.41 1.40
C ASP A 23 -9.60 1.12 1.57
N ARG A 24 -10.14 0.10 0.87
CA ARG A 24 -11.58 -0.20 0.81
C ARG A 24 -12.42 0.99 0.34
N ALA A 25 -11.85 1.79 -0.57
CA ALA A 25 -12.45 3.00 -1.11
C ALA A 25 -13.09 2.79 -2.50
N LEU A 26 -13.03 1.57 -3.03
CA LEU A 26 -13.67 1.21 -4.30
C LEU A 26 -15.17 0.98 -4.14
N SER A 27 -15.91 1.27 -5.22
CA SER A 27 -17.27 0.77 -5.38
C SER A 27 -17.29 -0.75 -5.53
N GLU A 28 -18.45 -1.36 -5.33
CA GLU A 28 -18.59 -2.82 -5.45
C GLU A 28 -18.23 -3.34 -6.84
N SER A 29 -18.58 -2.61 -7.91
CA SER A 29 -18.23 -3.00 -9.28
C SER A 29 -16.72 -2.96 -9.52
N GLU A 30 -16.05 -1.92 -9.04
CA GLU A 30 -14.59 -1.78 -9.17
C GLU A 30 -13.84 -2.82 -8.32
N ARG A 31 -14.39 -3.16 -7.15
CA ARG A 31 -13.85 -4.21 -6.28
C ARG A 31 -13.88 -5.57 -6.97
N VAL A 32 -15.00 -5.93 -7.58
CA VAL A 32 -15.16 -7.20 -8.33
C VAL A 32 -14.22 -7.24 -9.54
N GLU A 33 -14.07 -6.13 -10.26
CA GLU A 33 -13.12 -6.04 -11.38
C GLU A 33 -11.67 -6.25 -10.93
N ALA A 34 -11.26 -5.56 -9.85
CA ALA A 34 -9.92 -5.71 -9.29
C ALA A 34 -9.66 -7.14 -8.80
N GLU A 35 -10.62 -7.76 -8.13
CA GLU A 35 -10.52 -9.15 -7.65
C GLU A 35 -10.37 -10.14 -8.81
N GLY A 36 -11.18 -10.00 -9.86
CA GLY A 36 -11.07 -10.85 -11.04
C GLY A 36 -9.69 -10.77 -11.69
N HIS A 37 -9.08 -9.58 -11.74
CA HIS A 37 -7.70 -9.45 -12.24
C HIS A 37 -6.66 -10.07 -11.29
N LEU A 38 -6.77 -9.82 -9.98
CA LEU A 38 -5.83 -10.34 -8.98
C LEU A 38 -5.84 -11.87 -8.90
N GLU A 39 -6.99 -12.51 -9.14
CA GLU A 39 -7.12 -13.96 -9.24
C GLU A 39 -6.45 -14.53 -10.50
N GLY A 40 -6.52 -13.80 -11.62
CA GLY A 40 -5.98 -14.23 -12.91
C GLY A 40 -4.53 -13.82 -13.19
N CYS A 41 -3.94 -12.92 -12.40
CA CYS A 41 -2.63 -12.33 -12.65
C CYS A 41 -1.66 -12.49 -11.48
N ASP A 42 -0.73 -13.45 -11.62
CA ASP A 42 0.32 -13.72 -10.62
C ASP A 42 1.20 -12.51 -10.30
N TYR A 43 1.50 -11.67 -11.30
CA TYR A 43 2.33 -10.48 -11.13
C TYR A 43 1.64 -9.46 -10.20
N CYS A 44 0.39 -9.09 -10.51
CA CYS A 44 -0.39 -8.16 -9.70
C CYS A 44 -0.73 -8.77 -8.33
N GLY A 45 -1.04 -10.06 -8.26
CA GLY A 45 -1.30 -10.77 -7.00
C GLY A 45 -0.10 -10.76 -6.04
N ARG A 46 1.14 -10.89 -6.55
CA ARG A 46 2.35 -10.74 -5.72
C ARG A 46 2.52 -9.32 -5.17
N ARG A 47 2.27 -8.30 -6.00
CA ARG A 47 2.35 -6.89 -5.58
C ARG A 47 1.32 -6.56 -4.51
N TYR A 48 0.09 -7.05 -4.67
CA TYR A 48 -0.96 -6.89 -3.67
C TYR A 48 -0.53 -7.46 -2.31
N ARG A 49 -0.04 -8.71 -2.27
CA ARG A 49 0.42 -9.35 -1.01
C ARG A 49 1.59 -8.60 -0.38
N PHE A 50 2.48 -8.04 -1.18
CA PHE A 50 3.56 -7.18 -0.70
C PHE A 50 3.03 -5.91 -0.03
N GLU A 51 2.16 -5.17 -0.72
CA GLU A 51 1.56 -3.93 -0.19
C GLU A 51 0.75 -4.18 1.08
N GLU A 52 -0.03 -5.26 1.15
CA GLU A 52 -0.76 -5.65 2.36
C GLU A 52 0.19 -5.91 3.53
N SER A 53 1.28 -6.64 3.28
CA SER A 53 2.30 -6.94 4.30
C SER A 53 3.03 -5.68 4.75
N LEU A 54 3.34 -4.76 3.83
CA LEU A 54 3.95 -3.47 4.12
C LEU A 54 3.05 -2.61 5.00
N ARG A 55 1.75 -2.50 4.68
CA ARG A 55 0.78 -1.74 5.49
C ARG A 55 0.66 -2.28 6.90
N ARG A 56 0.64 -3.61 7.07
CA ARG A 56 0.66 -4.25 8.40
C ARG A 56 1.93 -3.89 9.17
N TYR A 57 3.09 -3.96 8.51
CA TYR A 57 4.37 -3.62 9.12
C TYR A 57 4.44 -2.14 9.55
N VAL A 58 4.01 -1.21 8.69
CA VAL A 58 3.96 0.22 9.02
C VAL A 58 3.06 0.46 10.21
N ARG A 59 1.86 -0.13 10.22
CA ARG A 59 0.92 0.00 11.35
C ARG A 59 1.53 -0.50 12.66
N GLN A 60 2.17 -1.66 12.63
CA GLN A 60 2.86 -2.21 13.79
C GLN A 60 3.96 -1.27 14.27
N THR A 61 4.84 -0.84 13.38
CA THR A 61 5.97 0.05 13.69
C THR A 61 5.49 1.38 14.29
N CYS A 62 4.37 1.94 13.81
CA CYS A 62 3.77 3.14 14.37
C CYS A 62 3.13 2.94 15.76
N ALA A 63 2.67 1.73 16.07
CA ALA A 63 2.04 1.40 17.35
C ALA A 63 3.04 0.90 18.41
N GLU A 64 4.20 0.41 17.98
CA GLU A 64 5.25 -0.05 18.88
C GLU A 64 5.75 1.08 19.78
N ARG A 65 5.84 0.78 21.08
CA ARG A 65 6.35 1.75 22.05
C ARG A 65 7.84 1.96 21.83
N MET A 66 8.23 3.22 21.69
CA MET A 66 9.62 3.62 21.71
C MET A 66 10.29 3.18 23.01
N ALA A 67 11.47 2.56 22.90
CA ALA A 67 12.28 2.20 24.05
C ALA A 67 12.57 3.45 24.91
N PRO A 68 12.44 3.37 26.25
CA PRO A 68 12.64 4.52 27.14
C PRO A 68 13.98 5.23 26.91
N GLU A 69 15.05 4.46 26.69
CA GLU A 69 16.41 4.95 26.51
C GLU A 69 16.57 5.73 25.20
N LEU A 70 15.84 5.33 24.15
CA LEU A 70 15.83 6.05 22.89
C LEU A 70 15.05 7.37 23.03
N LYS A 71 13.95 7.36 23.77
CA LYS A 71 13.16 8.56 24.05
C LYS A 71 13.97 9.60 24.82
N GLU A 72 14.72 9.18 25.84
CA GLU A 72 15.61 10.05 26.60
C GLU A 72 16.69 10.69 25.71
N LYS A 73 17.33 9.91 24.84
CA LYS A 73 18.32 10.44 23.88
C LYS A 73 17.71 11.46 22.93
N LEU A 74 16.51 11.23 22.41
CA LEU A 74 15.81 12.17 21.52
C LEU A 74 15.45 13.47 22.24
N VAL A 75 15.03 13.40 23.50
CA VAL A 75 14.77 14.58 24.33
C VAL A 75 16.05 15.39 24.56
N ALA A 76 17.17 14.73 24.83
CA ALA A 76 18.46 15.39 25.03
C ALA A 76 18.98 16.12 23.77
N LEU A 77 18.61 15.63 22.58
CA LEU A 77 18.95 16.25 21.29
C LEU A 77 18.03 17.43 20.91
N ARG A 78 16.96 17.69 21.66
CA ARG A 78 15.97 18.70 21.30
C ARG A 78 16.52 20.10 21.59
N THR A 79 16.98 20.80 20.57
CA THR A 79 17.36 22.22 20.66
C THR A 79 16.12 23.05 21.07
N PRO A 80 16.23 24.02 21.98
CA PRO A 80 15.12 24.93 22.25
C PRO A 80 14.68 25.59 20.94
N LEU A 81 13.38 25.53 20.66
CA LEU A 81 12.79 26.34 19.60
C LEU A 81 12.94 27.79 20.07
N LEU A 82 13.78 28.56 19.37
CA LEU A 82 13.93 30.01 19.55
C LEU A 82 12.62 30.74 19.24
#